data_AF-A0A815WG97-F1
#
_entry.id   AF-A0A815WG97-F1
#
_cell.length_a   1.000
_cell.length_b   1.000
_cell.length_c   1.000
_cell.angle_alpha   90.00
_cell.angle_beta   90.00
_cell.angle_gamma   90.00
#
_symmetry.space_group_name_H-M   'P 1'
#
loop_
_entity.id
_entity.type
_entity.pdbx_description
1 polymer ?
#
loop_
_entity_poly.entity_id
_entity_poly.type
_entity_poly.pdbx_seq_one_letter_code
_entity_poly.pdbx_strand_id
1 'polypeptide(L)'
;MKSHLCLFLLIIQIDSIIAWETYELDLFDLVEELGLNTNFYDFIGVEKTAETSEIKRAYRKLSLTWHPDKSDDPNAGEKFRQLVAVYEILKDEQRRTRYDRILVEGLP
;
A
#
# COMPACT_ATOMS: atom_id res chain seq x y z
N MET A 1 39.53 -25.12 -16.41
CA MET A 1 39.08 -24.28 -15.28
C MET A 1 38.01 -23.30 -15.79
N LYS A 2 36.75 -23.74 -15.91
CA LYS A 2 35.61 -22.93 -16.33
C LYS A 2 34.41 -23.40 -15.49
N SER A 3 34.35 -22.99 -14.23
CA SER A 3 33.31 -23.49 -13.30
C SER A 3 32.99 -22.54 -12.14
N HIS A 4 33.25 -21.24 -12.28
CA HIS A 4 32.95 -20.26 -11.22
C HIS A 4 32.10 -19.07 -11.66
N LEU A 5 31.71 -18.99 -12.93
CA LEU A 5 30.94 -17.84 -13.43
C LEU A 5 29.40 -18.03 -13.35
N CYS A 6 28.90 -19.26 -13.15
CA CYS A 6 27.45 -19.50 -13.07
C CYS A 6 26.81 -19.16 -11.72
N LEU A 7 27.58 -19.12 -10.62
CA LEU A 7 26.99 -18.87 -9.29
C LEU A 7 26.69 -17.39 -9.02
N PHE A 8 27.34 -16.47 -9.73
CA PHE A 8 27.12 -15.03 -9.53
C PHE A 8 25.86 -14.50 -10.24
N LEU A 9 25.38 -15.19 -11.28
CA LEU A 9 24.15 -14.83 -12.00
C LEU A 9 22.87 -15.28 -11.28
N LEU A 10 22.97 -16.21 -10.32
CA LEU A 10 21.80 -16.71 -9.59
C LEU A 10 21.37 -15.77 -8.45
N ILE A 11 22.30 -14.99 -7.90
CA ILE A 11 22.07 -14.12 -6.74
C ILE A 11 21.21 -12.89 -7.13
N ILE A 12 21.38 -12.36 -8.34
CA ILE A 12 20.63 -11.17 -8.82
C ILE A 12 19.13 -11.47 -9.04
N GLN A 13 18.74 -12.73 -9.28
CA GLN A 13 17.32 -13.10 -9.43
C GLN A 13 16.59 -13.27 -8.10
N ILE A 14 17.32 -13.38 -6.98
CA ILE A 14 16.75 -13.60 -5.65
C ILE A 14 16.24 -12.27 -5.05
N ASP A 15 16.85 -11.13 -5.40
CA ASP A 15 16.46 -9.80 -4.88
C ASP A 15 15.03 -9.41 -5.24
N SER A 16 14.57 -9.77 -6.44
CA SER A 16 13.17 -9.57 -6.81
C SER A 16 12.26 -10.43 -5.94
N ILE A 17 12.57 -11.72 -5.76
CA ILE A 17 11.73 -12.69 -5.04
C ILE A 17 11.50 -12.27 -3.58
N ILE A 18 12.53 -11.77 -2.89
CA ILE A 18 12.46 -11.38 -1.47
C ILE A 18 11.70 -10.07 -1.28
N ALA A 19 11.82 -9.11 -2.21
CA ALA A 19 11.12 -7.83 -2.10
C ALA A 19 9.58 -8.00 -2.13
N TRP A 20 9.07 -8.99 -2.87
CA TRP A 20 7.63 -9.22 -2.98
C TRP A 20 6.98 -9.73 -1.68
N GLU A 21 7.68 -10.47 -0.83
CA GLU A 21 7.14 -10.95 0.46
C GLU A 21 7.04 -9.81 1.50
N THR A 22 8.04 -8.92 1.55
CA THR A 22 8.05 -7.81 2.52
C THR A 22 6.87 -6.85 2.31
N TYR A 23 6.49 -6.59 1.06
CA TYR A 23 5.37 -5.71 0.75
C TYR A 23 4.00 -6.33 1.04
N GLU A 24 3.90 -7.65 1.05
CA GLU A 24 2.67 -8.33 1.46
C GLU A 24 2.47 -8.21 2.97
N LEU A 25 3.55 -8.33 3.76
CA LEU A 25 3.52 -8.08 5.20
C LEU A 25 3.06 -6.64 5.54
N ASP A 26 3.62 -5.63 4.88
CA ASP A 26 3.20 -4.23 5.08
C ASP A 26 1.71 -4.01 4.76
N LEU A 27 1.18 -4.73 3.75
CA LEU A 27 -0.22 -4.67 3.38
C LEU A 27 -1.11 -5.36 4.42
N PHE A 28 -0.66 -6.47 4.98
CA PHE A 28 -1.38 -7.19 6.04
C PHE A 28 -1.48 -6.36 7.31
N ASP A 29 -0.37 -5.79 7.76
CA ASP A 29 -0.33 -4.92 8.94
C ASP A 29 -1.29 -3.72 8.77
N LEU A 30 -1.31 -3.10 7.59
CA LEU A 30 -2.19 -1.97 7.32
C LEU A 30 -3.68 -2.34 7.28
N VAL A 31 -4.03 -3.51 6.73
CA VAL A 31 -5.41 -4.01 6.70
C VAL A 31 -5.90 -4.34 8.11
N GLU A 32 -5.04 -4.92 8.95
CA GLU A 32 -5.35 -5.17 10.36
C GLU A 32 -5.55 -3.85 11.13
N GLU A 33 -4.67 -2.86 10.93
CA GLU A 33 -4.71 -1.56 11.59
C GLU A 33 -5.99 -0.75 11.25
N LEU A 34 -6.39 -0.74 9.98
CA LEU A 34 -7.61 -0.04 9.54
C LEU A 34 -8.90 -0.78 9.90
N GLY A 35 -8.79 -2.06 10.25
CA GLY A 35 -9.89 -2.95 10.57
C GLY A 35 -10.58 -3.50 9.33
N LEU A 36 -10.99 -4.77 9.41
CA LEU A 36 -11.59 -5.56 8.33
C LEU A 36 -12.86 -4.94 7.68
N ASN A 37 -13.48 -3.95 8.32
CA ASN A 37 -14.74 -3.36 7.87
C ASN A 37 -14.58 -2.09 7.01
N THR A 38 -13.36 -1.54 6.87
CA THR A 38 -13.12 -0.35 6.04
C THR A 38 -12.09 -0.67 4.97
N ASN A 39 -12.52 -0.74 3.72
CA ASN A 39 -11.58 -0.89 2.61
C ASN A 39 -10.86 0.44 2.31
N PHE A 40 -9.74 0.38 1.57
CA PHE A 40 -8.89 1.52 1.29
C PHE A 40 -9.58 2.61 0.46
N TYR A 41 -10.52 2.22 -0.41
CA TYR A 41 -11.28 3.16 -1.22
C TYR A 41 -12.26 3.96 -0.36
N ASP A 42 -12.98 3.27 0.52
CA ASP A 42 -13.87 3.88 1.50
C ASP A 42 -13.10 4.79 2.47
N PHE A 43 -11.91 4.35 2.90
CA PHE A 43 -11.03 5.11 3.79
C PHE A 43 -10.66 6.49 3.21
N ILE A 44 -10.37 6.56 1.91
CA ILE A 44 -10.09 7.85 1.24
C ILE A 44 -11.30 8.50 0.56
N GLY A 45 -12.47 7.85 0.65
CA GLY A 45 -13.75 8.35 0.12
C GLY A 45 -13.83 8.39 -1.41
N VAL A 46 -13.35 7.34 -2.09
CA VAL A 46 -13.47 7.16 -3.54
C VAL A 46 -14.13 5.83 -3.89
N GLU A 47 -14.62 5.68 -5.11
CA GLU A 47 -15.14 4.39 -5.59
C GLU A 47 -14.00 3.41 -5.89
N LYS A 48 -14.26 2.09 -5.79
CA LYS A 48 -13.30 1.05 -6.19
C LYS A 48 -12.87 1.18 -7.66
N THR A 49 -13.74 1.71 -8.51
CA THR A 49 -13.51 2.00 -9.94
C THR A 49 -12.74 3.29 -10.19
N ALA A 50 -12.38 4.05 -9.15
CA ALA A 50 -11.75 5.35 -9.29
C ALA A 50 -10.42 5.27 -10.05
N GLU A 51 -10.18 6.25 -10.91
CA GLU A 51 -8.91 6.36 -11.61
C GLU A 51 -7.78 6.82 -10.66
N THR A 52 -6.54 6.55 -11.04
CA THR A 52 -5.35 7.03 -10.29
C THR A 52 -5.37 8.55 -10.10
N SER A 53 -5.96 9.29 -11.04
CA SER A 53 -6.13 10.74 -10.97
C SER A 53 -7.06 11.17 -9.82
N GLU A 54 -8.13 10.43 -9.58
CA GLU A 54 -9.12 10.64 -8.53
C GLU A 54 -8.56 10.24 -7.16
N ILE A 55 -7.88 9.10 -7.07
CA ILE A 55 -7.16 8.64 -5.87
C ILE A 55 -6.15 9.72 -5.43
N LYS A 56 -5.37 10.25 -6.38
CA LYS A 56 -4.40 11.32 -6.10
C LYS A 56 -5.06 12.62 -5.63
N ARG A 57 -6.24 12.94 -6.17
CA ARG A 57 -7.02 14.12 -5.74
C ARG A 57 -7.54 13.94 -4.32
N ALA A 58 -8.10 12.78 -4.00
CA ALA A 58 -8.59 12.43 -2.67
C ALA A 58 -7.47 12.48 -1.62
N TYR A 59 -6.33 11.83 -1.93
CA TYR A 59 -5.13 11.89 -1.09
C TYR A 59 -4.74 13.33 -0.76
N ARG A 60 -4.57 14.20 -1.76
CA ARG A 60 -4.18 15.61 -1.55
C ARG A 60 -5.16 16.36 -0.65
N LYS A 61 -6.47 16.14 -0.81
CA LYS A 61 -7.51 16.77 0.00
C LYS A 61 -7.41 16.32 1.47
N LEU A 62 -7.29 15.01 1.69
CA LEU A 62 -7.19 14.43 3.03
C LEU A 62 -5.86 14.77 3.69
N SER A 63 -4.74 14.83 2.95
CA SER A 63 -3.43 15.21 3.49
C SER A 63 -3.45 16.61 4.08
N LEU A 64 -4.19 17.55 3.48
CA LEU A 64 -4.34 18.90 4.03
C LEU A 64 -5.20 18.91 5.30
N THR A 65 -6.16 17.99 5.39
CA THR A 65 -7.12 17.89 6.50
C THR A 65 -6.52 17.18 7.69
N TRP A 66 -5.76 16.11 7.47
CA TRP A 66 -5.20 15.23 8.50
C TRP A 66 -3.72 15.50 8.78
N HIS A 67 -3.11 16.53 8.18
CA HIS A 67 -1.72 16.86 8.47
C HIS A 67 -1.53 17.09 9.97
N PRO A 68 -0.54 16.45 10.63
CA PRO A 68 -0.33 16.59 12.07
C PRO A 68 -0.10 18.04 12.49
N ASP A 69 0.59 18.84 11.67
CA ASP A 69 0.82 20.27 11.97
C ASP A 69 -0.41 21.17 11.80
N LYS A 70 -1.49 20.70 11.15
CA LYS A 70 -2.66 21.54 10.81
C LYS A 70 -3.96 21.09 11.48
N SER A 71 -4.01 19.84 11.94
CA SER A 71 -5.19 19.24 12.53
C SER A 71 -5.07 19.25 14.06
N ASP A 72 -6.14 19.64 14.75
CA ASP A 72 -6.24 19.58 16.21
C ASP A 72 -6.63 18.16 16.72
N ASP A 73 -6.82 17.21 15.81
CA ASP A 73 -7.13 15.82 16.15
C ASP A 73 -5.90 15.15 16.80
N PRO A 74 -6.01 14.62 18.04
CA PRO A 74 -4.90 13.93 18.69
C PRO A 74 -4.39 12.72 17.91
N ASN A 75 -5.23 12.16 17.02
CA ASN A 75 -4.90 11.02 16.16
C ASN A 75 -4.48 11.45 14.74
N ALA A 76 -4.26 12.75 14.48
CA ALA A 76 -3.90 13.26 13.15
C ALA A 76 -2.66 12.57 12.58
N GLY A 77 -1.63 12.37 13.41
CA GLY A 77 -0.40 11.69 12.98
C GLY A 77 -0.64 10.25 12.52
N GLU A 78 -1.48 9.51 13.23
CA GLU A 78 -1.84 8.13 12.88
C GLU A 78 -2.68 8.07 11.59
N LYS A 79 -3.74 8.88 11.50
CA LYS A 79 -4.55 9.01 10.29
C LYS A 79 -3.74 9.42 9.07
N PHE A 80 -2.77 10.31 9.26
CA PHE A 80 -1.90 10.74 8.18
C PHE A 80 -0.96 9.62 7.71
N ARG A 81 -0.37 8.85 8.64
CA ARG A 81 0.44 7.68 8.27
C ARG A 81 -0.38 6.65 7.48
N GLN A 82 -1.57 6.33 7.97
CA GLN A 82 -2.52 5.43 7.29
C GLN A 82 -2.87 5.94 5.90
N LEU A 83 -3.19 7.23 5.76
CA LEU A 83 -3.47 7.87 4.47
C LEU A 83 -2.32 7.75 3.48
N VAL A 84 -1.08 7.95 3.94
CA VAL A 84 0.11 7.79 3.10
C VAL A 84 0.22 6.34 2.64
N ALA A 85 0.12 5.38 3.56
CA ALA A 85 0.23 3.96 3.24
C ALA A 85 -0.84 3.48 2.25
N VAL A 86 -2.10 3.87 2.49
CA VAL A 86 -3.22 3.58 1.57
C VAL A 86 -2.96 4.17 0.18
N TYR A 87 -2.52 5.42 0.11
CA TYR A 87 -2.21 6.06 -1.18
C TYR A 87 -1.06 5.37 -1.92
N GLU A 88 0.00 4.97 -1.23
CA GLU A 88 1.13 4.25 -1.83
C GLU A 88 0.70 2.92 -2.49
N ILE A 89 -0.31 2.25 -1.92
CA ILE A 89 -0.87 1.00 -2.45
C ILE A 89 -1.80 1.29 -3.63
N LEU A 90 -2.73 2.23 -3.48
CA LEU A 90 -3.74 2.52 -4.52
C LEU A 90 -3.18 3.25 -5.75
N LYS A 91 -2.07 3.99 -5.62
CA LYS A 91 -1.46 4.69 -6.75
C LYS A 91 -0.68 3.76 -7.68
N ASP A 92 -0.22 2.62 -7.18
CA ASP A 92 0.56 1.64 -7.94
C ASP A 92 -0.36 0.52 -8.43
N GLU A 93 -0.40 0.30 -9.74
CA GLU A 93 -1.34 -0.63 -10.37
C GLU A 93 -1.13 -2.08 -9.90
N GLN A 94 0.12 -2.51 -9.70
CA GLN A 94 0.42 -3.86 -9.26
C GLN A 94 0.01 -4.07 -7.80
N ARG A 95 0.30 -3.09 -6.92
CA ARG A 95 -0.09 -3.14 -5.50
C ARG A 95 -1.60 -3.07 -5.34
N ARG A 96 -2.26 -2.20 -6.09
CA ARG A 96 -3.73 -2.10 -6.15
C ARG A 96 -4.37 -3.41 -6.58
N THR A 97 -3.85 -4.05 -7.62
CA THR A 97 -4.36 -5.35 -8.09
C THR A 97 -4.26 -6.43 -7.01
N ARG A 98 -3.14 -6.49 -6.27
CA ARG A 98 -2.98 -7.43 -5.15
C ARG A 98 -3.97 -7.15 -4.03
N TYR A 99 -4.13 -5.87 -3.67
CA TYR A 99 -5.11 -5.44 -2.69
C TYR A 99 -6.54 -5.82 -3.10
N ASP A 100 -6.89 -5.59 -4.37
CA ASP A 100 -8.20 -5.93 -4.91
C ASP A 100 -8.48 -7.44 -4.88
N ARG A 101 -7.44 -8.27 -5.05
CA ARG A 101 -7.54 -9.73 -4.88
C ARG A 101 -7.80 -10.10 -3.42
N ILE A 102 -7.04 -9.54 -2.48
CA ILE A 102 -7.23 -9.76 -1.03
C ILE A 102 -8.63 -9.33 -0.59
N LEU A 103 -9.16 -8.24 -1.14
CA LEU A 103 -10.51 -7.76 -0.83
C LEU A 103 -11.62 -8.76 -1.26
N VAL A 104 -11.35 -9.62 -2.25
CA VAL A 104 -12.30 -10.62 -2.76
C VAL A 104 -12.07 -12.00 -2.13
N GLU A 105 -10.81 -12.44 -2.09
CA GLU A 105 -10.41 -13.78 -1.66
C GLU A 105 -10.21 -13.87 -0.15
N GLY A 106 -10.08 -12.73 0.54
CA GLY A 106 -9.66 -12.66 1.92
C GLY A 106 -8.13 -12.68 2.06
N LEU A 107 -7.68 -12.59 3.31
CA LEU A 107 -6.29 -12.85 3.66
C LEU A 107 -6.01 -14.36 3.49
N PRO A 108 -4.88 -14.76 2.90
CA PRO A 108 -4.50 -16.17 2.77
C PRO A 108 -4.34 -16.87 4.13
#